data_AF-A0A4Q7BBL0-F1
#
_entry.id   AF-A0A4Q7BBL0-F1
#
_cell.length_a   1.000
_cell.length_b   1.000
_cell.length_c   1.000
_cell.angle_alpha   90.00
_cell.angle_beta   90.00
_cell.angle_gamma   90.00
#
_symmetry.space_group_name_H-M   'P 1'
#
loop_
_entity.id
_entity.type
_entity.pdbx_description
1 polymer ?
#
loop_
_entity_poly.entity_id
_entity_poly.type
_entity_poly.pdbx_seq_one_letter_code
_entity_poly.pdbx_strand_id
1 'polypeptide(L)'
;RWYCKYGISYRELQEMLSEPGVNVNHTTIYRWVQRYAPEIEKRLRWYWRNPTHLGTWHIDETYVKVNGRWFYLYRAVDQRGFTIDFY
;
A
#
# COMPACT_ATOMS: atom_id res chain seq x y z
N ARG A 1 5.49 24.61 2.28
CA ARG A 1 4.15 23.96 2.30
C ARG A 1 4.24 22.74 1.39
N TRP A 2 4.38 21.56 1.98
CA TRP A 2 4.67 20.30 1.27
C TRP A 2 3.41 19.75 0.61
N TYR A 3 3.49 19.39 -0.66
CA TYR A 3 2.39 18.79 -1.41
C TYR A 3 2.70 17.30 -1.65
N CYS A 4 2.03 16.40 -0.93
CA CYS A 4 2.17 14.93 -1.08
C CYS A 4 1.53 14.40 -2.38
N LYS A 5 1.88 14.97 -3.53
CA LYS A 5 1.42 14.50 -4.84
C LYS A 5 2.31 13.37 -5.39
N TYR A 6 3.55 13.27 -4.90
CA TYR A 6 4.54 12.26 -5.25
C TYR A 6 5.07 11.56 -3.99
N GLY A 7 5.77 10.43 -4.17
CA GLY A 7 6.44 9.75 -3.06
C GLY A 7 7.49 10.67 -2.43
N ILE A 8 7.37 10.88 -1.11
CA ILE A 8 8.30 11.72 -0.35
C ILE A 8 9.55 10.89 -0.01
N SER A 9 10.73 11.42 -0.30
CA SER A 9 12.00 10.83 0.09
C SER A 9 12.27 10.97 1.59
N TYR A 10 13.09 10.08 2.15
CA TYR A 10 13.47 10.17 3.56
C TYR A 10 14.23 11.46 3.92
N ARG A 11 14.90 12.10 2.96
CA ARG A 11 15.57 13.38 3.16
C ARG A 11 14.57 14.53 3.27
N GLU A 12 13.57 14.55 2.39
CA GLU A 12 12.46 15.50 2.50
C GLU A 12 11.70 15.30 3.82
N LEU A 13 11.48 14.05 4.27
CA LEU A 13 10.89 13.78 5.59
C LEU A 13 11.74 14.34 6.74
N GLN A 14 13.06 14.26 6.66
CA GLN A 14 13.95 14.88 7.65
C GLN A 14 13.78 16.40 7.65
N GLU A 15 13.73 17.05 6.48
CA GLU A 15 13.52 18.50 6.35
C GLU A 15 12.14 18.90 6.91
N MET A 16 11.10 18.14 6.59
CA MET A 16 9.74 18.32 7.13
C MET A 16 9.67 18.20 8.65
N LEU A 17 10.43 17.27 9.25
CA LEU A 17 10.50 17.13 10.71
C LEU A 17 11.37 18.21 11.36
N SER A 18 12.32 18.78 10.63
CA SER A 18 13.13 19.89 11.13
C SER A 18 12.35 21.20 11.27
N GLU A 19 11.31 21.43 10.46
CA GLU A 19 10.42 22.61 10.55
C GLU A 19 9.79 22.78 11.94
N PRO A 20 9.18 21.74 12.57
CA PRO A 20 8.70 21.80 13.96
C PRO A 20 9.80 21.62 15.02
N GLY A 21 11.09 21.58 14.64
CA GLY A 21 12.22 21.48 15.56
C GLY A 21 12.67 20.05 15.89
N VAL A 22 12.16 19.02 15.20
CA VAL A 22 12.54 17.63 15.41
C VAL A 22 13.72 17.28 14.50
N ASN A 23 14.94 17.34 15.06
CA ASN A 23 16.16 17.03 14.32
C ASN A 23 16.45 15.52 14.34
N VAL A 24 16.16 14.84 13.23
CA VAL A 24 16.35 13.40 13.07
C VAL A 24 16.98 13.10 11.71
N ASN A 25 18.00 12.25 11.68
CA ASN A 25 18.63 11.83 10.43
C ASN A 25 17.67 10.95 9.60
N HIS A 26 17.60 11.16 8.28
CA HIS A 26 16.81 10.38 7.33
C HIS A 26 17.00 8.86 7.46
N THR A 27 18.21 8.40 7.84
CA THR A 27 18.48 6.97 8.11
C THR A 27 17.71 6.44 9.31
N THR A 28 17.46 7.28 10.32
CA THR A 28 16.67 6.93 11.50
C THR A 28 15.20 6.79 11.13
N ILE A 29 14.69 7.69 10.29
CA ILE A 29 13.32 7.61 9.75
C ILE A 29 13.15 6.31 8.95
N TYR A 30 14.10 5.97 8.09
CA TYR A 30 14.10 4.69 7.37
C TYR A 30 14.01 3.48 8.32
N ARG A 31 14.83 3.46 9.38
CA ARG A 31 14.80 2.38 10.39
C ARG A 31 13.46 2.30 11.12
N TRP A 32 12.83 3.43 11.42
CA TRP A 32 11.49 3.46 12.00
C TRP A 32 10.45 2.89 11.05
N VAL A 33 10.48 3.27 9.77
CA VAL A 33 9.56 2.70 8.77
C VAL A 33 9.74 1.19 8.68
N GLN A 34 10.97 0.68 8.59
CA GLN A 34 11.21 -0.77 8.55
C GLN A 34 10.69 -1.49 9.80
N ARG A 35 10.80 -0.88 10.99
CA ARG A 35 10.38 -1.49 12.25
C ARG A 35 8.86 -1.41 12.48
N TYR A 36 8.25 -0.26 12.19
CA TYR A 36 6.89 0.05 12.62
C TYR A 36 5.87 -0.07 11.49
N ALA A 37 6.24 0.05 10.21
CA ALA A 37 5.29 -0.09 9.12
C ALA A 37 4.57 -1.46 9.13
N PRO A 38 5.24 -2.60 9.38
CA PRO A 38 4.55 -3.90 9.47
C PRO A 38 3.53 -3.96 10.62
N GLU A 39 3.86 -3.38 11.77
CA GLU A 39 2.97 -3.33 12.94
C GLU A 39 1.76 -2.43 12.70
N ILE A 40 1.97 -1.29 12.08
CA ILE A 40 0.92 -0.36 11.67
C ILE A 40 0.00 -1.04 10.64
N GLU A 41 0.57 -1.69 9.63
CA GLU A 41 -0.19 -2.46 8.63
C GLU A 41 -1.02 -3.56 9.29
N LYS A 42 -0.44 -4.33 10.23
CA LYS A 42 -1.16 -5.39 10.96
C LYS A 42 -2.36 -4.85 11.73
N ARG A 43 -2.25 -3.67 12.36
CA ARG A 43 -3.35 -3.01 13.08
C ARG A 43 -4.39 -2.43 12.14
N LEU A 44 -3.96 -1.85 11.02
CA LEU A 44 -4.85 -1.25 10.01
C LEU A 44 -5.51 -2.28 9.10
N ARG A 45 -4.97 -3.50 9.00
CA ARG A 45 -5.49 -4.59 8.19
C ARG A 45 -6.98 -4.84 8.43
N TRP A 46 -7.41 -4.80 9.68
CA TRP A 46 -8.84 -4.94 10.03
C TRP A 46 -9.70 -3.79 9.49
N TYR A 47 -9.23 -2.54 9.59
CA TYR A 47 -9.95 -1.39 9.04
C TYR A 47 -10.04 -1.40 7.51
N TRP A 48 -9.01 -1.90 6.83
CA TRP A 48 -8.98 -2.00 5.37
C TRP A 48 -9.71 -3.22 4.81
N ARG A 49 -9.68 -4.35 5.54
CA ARG A 49 -10.37 -5.58 5.15
C ARG A 49 -11.77 -5.73 5.75
N ASN A 50 -12.25 -4.75 6.52
CA ASN A 50 -13.60 -4.78 7.09
C ASN A 50 -14.62 -4.88 5.94
N PRO A 51 -15.35 -6.00 5.82
CA PRO A 51 -16.36 -6.20 4.80
C PRO A 51 -17.70 -5.58 5.26
N THR A 52 -17.65 -4.43 5.95
CA THR A 52 -18.87 -3.69 6.32
C THR A 52 -19.57 -3.07 5.12
N HIS A 53 -18.98 -3.17 3.94
CA HIS A 53 -19.68 -3.01 2.68
C HIS A 53 -19.60 -4.35 1.94
N LEU A 54 -20.65 -5.17 2.09
CA LEU A 54 -21.01 -6.27 1.18
C LEU A 54 -21.38 -5.71 -0.21
N GLY A 55 -20.53 -4.83 -0.74
CA GLY A 55 -20.68 -4.16 -2.02
C GLY A 55 -20.15 -5.07 -3.11
N THR A 56 -20.87 -5.07 -4.23
CA THR A 56 -20.56 -5.73 -5.49
C THR A 56 -19.06 -5.90 -5.73
N TRP A 57 -18.64 -7.14 -5.99
CA TRP A 57 -17.29 -7.45 -6.44
C TRP A 57 -17.32 -7.71 -7.94
N HIS A 58 -16.24 -7.34 -8.62
CA HIS A 58 -16.07 -7.54 -10.05
C HIS A 58 -15.03 -8.63 -10.28
N ILE A 59 -15.34 -9.57 -11.17
CA ILE A 59 -14.39 -10.57 -11.64
C ILE A 59 -14.09 -10.32 -13.11
N ASP A 60 -12.81 -10.34 -13.45
CA ASP A 60 -12.33 -10.24 -14.82
C ASP A 60 -11.55 -11.52 -15.16
N GLU A 61 -11.83 -12.07 -16.32
CA GLU A 61 -11.10 -13.20 -16.91
C GLU A 61 -10.29 -12.66 -18.11
N THR A 62 -8.97 -12.71 -18.00
CA THR A 62 -8.05 -12.28 -19.06
C THR A 62 -7.12 -13.43 -19.46
N TYR A 63 -6.86 -13.56 -20.76
CA TYR A 63 -5.85 -14.47 -21.29
C TYR A 63 -4.47 -13.83 -21.28
N VAL A 64 -3.53 -14.44 -20.56
CA VAL A 64 -2.14 -13.97 -20.47
C VAL A 64 -1.18 -15.02 -21.00
N LYS A 65 -0.12 -14.58 -21.68
CA LYS A 65 0.91 -15.47 -22.21
C LYS A 65 2.13 -15.46 -21.29
N VAL A 66 2.41 -16.57 -20.64
CA VAL A 66 3.54 -16.74 -19.70
C VAL A 66 4.47 -17.81 -20.28
N ASN A 67 5.74 -17.49 -20.50
CA ASN A 67 6.74 -18.39 -21.09
C ASN A 67 6.26 -19.10 -22.38
N GLY A 68 5.57 -18.37 -23.25
CA GLY A 68 5.09 -18.89 -24.54
C GLY A 68 3.78 -19.69 -24.47
N ARG A 69 3.27 -20.03 -23.28
CA ARG A 69 2.00 -20.75 -23.09
C ARG A 69 0.89 -19.79 -22.66
N TRP A 70 -0.34 -20.04 -23.12
CA TRP A 70 -1.53 -19.27 -22.74
C TRP A 70 -2.08 -19.78 -21.41
N PHE A 71 -2.42 -18.85 -20.52
CA PHE A 71 -3.02 -19.11 -19.23
C PHE A 71 -4.24 -18.21 -19.01
N TYR A 72 -5.20 -18.74 -18.27
CA TYR A 72 -6.32 -17.99 -17.76
C TYR A 72 -5.89 -17.28 -16.48
N LEU A 73 -6.07 -15.96 -16.44
CA LEU A 73 -5.89 -15.15 -15.25
C LEU A 73 -7.27 -14.65 -14.80
N TYR A 74 -7.69 -15.12 -13.63
CA TYR A 74 -8.87 -14.62 -12.95
C TYR A 74 -8.43 -13.57 -11.93
N ARG A 75 -8.98 -12.37 -12.01
CA ARG A 75 -8.77 -11.32 -11.01
C ARG A 75 -10.10 -10.89 -10.43
N ALA A 76 -10.26 -11.03 -9.12
CA ALA A 76 -11.39 -10.45 -8.41
C ALA A 76 -10.97 -9.18 -7.68
N VAL A 77 -11.78 -8.15 -7.77
CA VAL A 77 -11.60 -6.88 -7.07
C VAL A 77 -12.90 -6.47 -6.39
N ASP A 78 -12.79 -5.86 -5.22
CA ASP A 78 -13.94 -5.25 -4.57
C ASP A 78 -14.32 -3.91 -5.23
N GLN A 79 -15.47 -3.35 -4.83
CA GLN A 79 -15.95 -2.04 -5.30
C GLN A 79 -14.96 -0.88 -5.04
N ARG A 80 -14.00 -1.05 -4.14
CA ARG A 80 -12.99 -0.05 -3.77
C ARG A 80 -11.66 -0.28 -4.50
N GLY A 81 -11.57 -1.30 -5.36
CA GLY A 81 -10.39 -1.64 -6.15
C GLY A 81 -9.36 -2.51 -5.42
N PHE A 82 -9.68 -3.06 -4.24
CA PHE A 82 -8.80 -4.00 -3.55
C PHE A 82 -8.93 -5.39 -4.16
N THR A 83 -7.79 -6.04 -4.40
CA THR A 83 -7.75 -7.42 -4.94
C THR A 83 -8.21 -8.41 -3.88
N ILE A 84 -9.11 -9.31 -4.29
CA ILE A 84 -9.60 -10.41 -3.48
C ILE A 84 -8.76 -11.64 -3.84
N ASP A 85 -7.93 -12.07 -2.90
CA ASP A 85 -7.11 -13.28 -3.07
C ASP A 85 -7.95 -14.53 -2.82
N PHE A 86 -7.90 -15.48 -3.74
CA PHE A 86 -8.44 -16.83 -3.58
C PHE A 86 -7.29 -17.76 -3.12
N TYR A 87 -7.48 -18.47 -2.01
CA TYR A 87 -6.51 -19.44 -1.48
C TYR A 87 -6.98 -20.86 -1.78
#